data_AF-A0A3D5K975-F1
#
_entry.id   AF-A0A3D5K975-F1
#
_cell.length_a   1.000
_cell.length_b   1.000
_cell.length_c   1.000
_cell.angle_alpha   90.00
_cell.angle_beta   90.00
_cell.angle_gamma   90.00
#
_symmetry.space_group_name_H-M   'P 1'
#
loop_
_entity.id
_entity.type
_entity.pdbx_description
1 polymer ?
#
loop_
_entity_poly.entity_id
_entity_poly.type
_entity_poly.pdbx_seq_one_letter_code
_entity_poly.pdbx_strand_id
1 'polypeptide(L)'
;MDSFFCDSIGKNEKLNTMLMHECDIYFYEQLQDVQFSENQETYSMPCKAFACDGSGGEYVFLEDGSIGFISSEGSVGRVAENMDELLTFLLHAGCISDFDCKYLYENQTLLHTFCAAYVAKVRDDYKERNRDWDNIRSAIAEKLSLSFNPDQLAGLAMKFYEAAVREPAFSCTYPDGEKEYRCAPVLSDIIGMWVTGLLNMTEEEIKGYK
;
A
#
# COMPACT_ATOMS: atom_id res chain seq x y z
N MET A 1 0.99 -6.52 -16.97
CA MET A 1 1.18 -7.63 -16.03
C MET A 1 -0.21 -7.98 -15.54
N ASP A 2 -0.69 -9.16 -15.92
CA ASP A 2 -2.13 -9.41 -16.11
C ASP A 2 -2.58 -10.53 -15.15
N SER A 3 -3.87 -10.89 -15.14
CA SER A 3 -4.45 -11.91 -14.23
C SER A 3 -3.66 -13.22 -14.14
N PHE A 4 -3.06 -13.67 -15.24
CA PHE A 4 -2.19 -14.86 -15.28
C PHE A 4 -0.97 -14.77 -14.35
N PHE A 5 -0.41 -13.56 -14.18
CA PHE A 5 0.71 -13.33 -13.27
C PHE A 5 0.26 -13.45 -11.80
N CYS A 6 -0.90 -12.87 -11.46
CA CYS A 6 -1.48 -13.00 -10.12
C CYS A 6 -1.77 -14.47 -9.78
N ASP A 7 -2.41 -15.20 -10.69
CA ASP A 7 -2.70 -16.63 -10.49
C ASP A 7 -1.41 -17.45 -10.30
N SER A 8 -0.34 -17.09 -11.02
CA SER A 8 0.97 -17.74 -10.88
C SER A 8 1.59 -17.50 -9.50
N ILE A 9 1.47 -16.29 -8.95
CA ILE A 9 1.91 -16.00 -7.58
C ILE A 9 1.01 -16.70 -6.57
N GLY A 10 -0.31 -16.59 -6.72
CA GLY A 10 -1.30 -17.19 -5.82
C GLY A 10 -1.12 -18.70 -5.66
N LYS A 11 -0.81 -19.41 -6.75
CA LYS A 11 -0.53 -20.86 -6.77
C LYS A 11 0.87 -21.22 -6.29
N ASN A 12 1.77 -20.25 -6.12
CA ASN A 12 3.10 -20.45 -5.56
C ASN A 12 3.09 -20.12 -4.07
N GLU A 13 2.61 -21.07 -3.26
CA GLU A 13 2.45 -20.94 -1.80
C GLU A 13 3.71 -20.34 -1.14
N LYS A 14 4.90 -20.81 -1.51
CA LYS A 14 6.15 -20.31 -0.94
C LYS A 14 6.37 -18.82 -1.22
N LEU A 15 6.20 -18.37 -2.47
CA LEU A 15 6.37 -16.96 -2.82
C LEU A 15 5.26 -16.11 -2.20
N ASN A 16 4.03 -16.60 -2.21
CA ASN A 16 2.88 -15.90 -1.67
C ASN A 16 2.99 -15.69 -0.15
N THR A 17 3.40 -16.71 0.60
CA THR A 17 3.70 -16.61 2.03
C THR A 17 4.87 -15.65 2.31
N MET A 18 5.91 -15.64 1.47
CA MET A 18 6.99 -14.65 1.60
C MET A 18 6.48 -13.22 1.40
N LEU A 19 5.64 -13.00 0.38
CA LEU A 19 5.04 -11.70 0.12
C LEU A 19 4.12 -11.24 1.25
N MET A 20 3.36 -12.15 1.84
CA MET A 20 2.51 -11.83 2.98
C MET A 20 3.33 -11.42 4.22
N HIS A 21 4.41 -12.14 4.52
CA HIS A 21 5.24 -11.84 5.69
C HIS A 21 6.11 -10.61 5.55
N GLU A 22 6.55 -10.31 4.33
CA GLU A 22 7.51 -9.23 4.08
C GLU A 22 6.81 -8.00 3.52
N CYS A 23 5.87 -8.16 2.60
CA CYS A 23 5.25 -7.07 1.82
C CYS A 23 3.76 -6.86 2.10
N ASP A 24 3.21 -7.51 3.14
CA ASP A 24 1.81 -7.41 3.57
C ASP A 24 0.81 -7.56 2.41
N ILE A 25 1.08 -8.52 1.53
CA ILE A 25 0.22 -8.86 0.40
C ILE A 25 0.18 -10.37 0.16
N TYR A 26 -1.03 -10.91 0.07
CA TYR A 26 -1.31 -12.31 -0.20
C TYR A 26 -2.24 -12.45 -1.40
N PHE A 27 -1.75 -13.03 -2.48
CA PHE A 27 -2.48 -13.24 -3.73
C PHE A 27 -3.50 -14.36 -3.60
N TYR A 28 -4.69 -14.15 -4.15
CA TYR A 28 -5.68 -15.22 -4.33
C TYR A 28 -5.27 -16.16 -5.48
N GLU A 29 -5.75 -17.40 -5.44
CA GLU A 29 -5.49 -18.38 -6.51
C GLU A 29 -6.14 -18.00 -7.85
N GLN A 30 -7.18 -17.17 -7.78
CA GLN A 30 -7.93 -16.60 -8.89
C GLN A 30 -8.58 -15.28 -8.47
N LEU A 31 -8.90 -14.43 -9.45
CA LEU A 31 -9.69 -13.22 -9.21
C LEU A 31 -11.06 -13.55 -8.62
N GLN A 32 -11.53 -12.68 -7.73
CA GLN A 32 -12.84 -12.81 -7.09
C GLN A 32 -13.57 -11.47 -6.99
N ASP A 33 -14.86 -11.54 -6.65
CA ASP A 33 -15.62 -10.36 -6.26
C ASP A 33 -15.09 -9.81 -4.92
N VAL A 34 -15.22 -8.49 -4.75
CA VAL A 34 -14.84 -7.82 -3.50
C VAL A 34 -15.70 -8.32 -2.34
N GLN A 35 -15.06 -8.66 -1.22
CA GLN A 35 -15.73 -9.18 -0.04
C GLN A 35 -16.46 -8.09 0.73
N PHE A 36 -16.01 -6.84 0.62
CA PHE A 36 -16.61 -5.66 1.24
C PHE A 36 -17.86 -5.15 0.51
N SER A 37 -18.77 -6.04 0.12
CA SER A 37 -20.04 -5.68 -0.52
C SER A 37 -21.27 -5.92 0.38
N GLU A 38 -21.05 -6.42 1.60
CA GLU A 38 -22.12 -6.80 2.53
C GLU A 38 -22.89 -5.59 3.11
N ASN A 39 -22.29 -4.39 3.14
CA ASN A 39 -22.97 -3.16 3.60
C ASN A 39 -23.55 -2.33 2.44
N GLN A 40 -23.73 -2.94 1.26
CA GLN A 40 -24.24 -2.28 0.05
C GLN A 40 -23.31 -1.17 -0.45
N GLU A 41 -22.00 -1.36 -0.26
CA GLU A 41 -20.95 -0.53 -0.83
C GLU A 41 -21.11 -0.41 -2.35
N THR A 42 -21.11 0.83 -2.84
CA THR A 42 -21.12 1.17 -4.25
C THR A 42 -19.80 1.83 -4.61
N TYR A 43 -18.96 1.10 -5.34
CA TYR A 43 -17.68 1.59 -5.82
C TYR A 43 -17.86 2.48 -7.05
N SER A 44 -17.05 3.55 -7.14
CA SER A 44 -17.07 4.47 -8.28
C SER A 44 -16.61 3.83 -9.60
N MET A 45 -16.01 2.64 -9.53
CA MET A 45 -15.52 1.87 -10.68
C MET A 45 -15.76 0.38 -10.47
N PRO A 46 -16.07 -0.37 -11.52
CA PRO A 46 -16.01 -1.83 -11.48
C PRO A 46 -14.60 -2.28 -11.07
N CYS A 47 -14.55 -3.26 -10.17
CA CYS A 47 -13.28 -3.79 -9.69
C CYS A 47 -13.38 -5.29 -9.36
N LYS A 48 -12.22 -5.95 -9.32
CA LYS A 48 -12.08 -7.37 -8.94
C LYS A 48 -10.90 -7.53 -8.01
N ALA A 49 -11.09 -8.24 -6.91
CA ALA A 49 -10.05 -8.50 -5.94
C ALA A 49 -9.07 -9.58 -6.44
N PHE A 50 -7.78 -9.35 -6.20
CA PHE A 50 -6.71 -10.29 -6.58
C PHE A 50 -5.77 -10.64 -5.42
N ALA A 51 -5.76 -9.85 -4.35
CA ALA A 51 -4.96 -10.10 -3.16
C ALA A 51 -5.60 -9.43 -1.94
N CYS A 52 -5.18 -9.84 -0.74
CA CYS A 52 -5.46 -9.12 0.51
C CYS A 52 -4.17 -8.78 1.27
N ASP A 53 -4.26 -7.85 2.21
CA ASP A 53 -3.23 -7.62 3.22
C ASP A 53 -3.46 -8.49 4.48
N GLY A 54 -2.63 -8.33 5.51
CA GLY A 54 -2.79 -9.03 6.78
C GLY A 54 -3.90 -8.50 7.69
N SER A 55 -4.42 -7.32 7.39
CA SER A 55 -5.52 -6.68 8.12
C SER A 55 -6.90 -7.05 7.56
N GLY A 56 -6.94 -7.71 6.41
CA GLY A 56 -8.14 -8.12 5.69
C GLY A 56 -8.57 -7.16 4.59
N GLY A 57 -7.84 -6.07 4.33
CA GLY A 57 -8.07 -5.18 3.19
C GLY A 57 -7.77 -5.88 1.85
N GLU A 58 -8.45 -5.47 0.79
CA GLU A 58 -8.35 -6.07 -0.55
C GLU A 58 -7.66 -5.15 -1.56
N TYR A 59 -6.72 -5.72 -2.30
CA TYR A 59 -6.18 -5.13 -3.52
C TYR A 59 -7.01 -5.53 -4.72
N VAL A 60 -7.38 -4.54 -5.53
CA VAL A 60 -8.31 -4.72 -6.64
C VAL A 60 -7.75 -4.19 -7.96
N PHE A 61 -8.06 -4.89 -9.05
CA PHE A 61 -7.93 -4.33 -10.39
C PHE A 61 -9.11 -3.42 -10.68
N LEU A 62 -8.85 -2.21 -11.15
CA LEU A 62 -9.86 -1.26 -11.60
C LEU A 62 -10.07 -1.37 -13.12
N GLU A 63 -11.25 -0.95 -13.59
CA GLU A 63 -11.62 -0.98 -15.01
C GLU A 63 -10.61 -0.24 -15.92
N ASP A 64 -9.97 0.82 -15.42
CA ASP A 64 -8.99 1.62 -16.15
C ASP A 64 -7.56 1.02 -16.16
N GLY A 65 -7.40 -0.19 -15.59
CA GLY A 65 -6.14 -0.93 -15.51
C GLY A 65 -5.24 -0.57 -14.34
N SER A 66 -5.60 0.44 -13.54
CA SER A 66 -4.88 0.79 -12.30
C SER A 66 -5.27 -0.14 -11.14
N ILE A 67 -4.57 0.00 -10.02
CA ILE A 67 -4.77 -0.80 -8.81
C ILE A 67 -5.39 0.06 -7.72
N GLY A 68 -6.50 -0.44 -7.18
CA GLY A 68 -7.16 0.08 -5.99
C GLY A 68 -6.84 -0.74 -4.73
N PHE A 69 -7.08 -0.13 -3.59
CA PHE A 69 -7.08 -0.78 -2.28
C PHE A 69 -8.38 -0.42 -1.55
N ILE A 70 -8.96 -1.43 -0.90
CA ILE A 70 -10.14 -1.33 -0.05
C ILE A 70 -9.71 -1.83 1.34
N SER A 71 -9.49 -0.91 2.27
CA SER A 71 -9.09 -1.25 3.62
C SER A 71 -10.25 -1.88 4.40
N SER A 72 -9.93 -2.84 5.27
CA SER A 72 -10.88 -3.38 6.25
C SER A 72 -11.36 -2.32 7.27
N GLU A 73 -10.64 -1.19 7.38
CA GLU A 73 -10.99 -0.03 8.21
C GLU A 73 -11.84 1.01 7.44
N GLY A 74 -12.21 0.72 6.19
CA GLY A 74 -13.16 1.54 5.41
C GLY A 74 -12.54 2.68 4.60
N SER A 75 -11.20 2.71 4.44
CA SER A 75 -10.55 3.58 3.45
C SER A 75 -10.52 2.94 2.07
N VAL A 76 -10.71 3.74 1.02
CA VAL A 76 -10.73 3.30 -0.38
C VAL A 76 -9.96 4.29 -1.24
N GLY A 77 -9.11 3.78 -2.14
CA GLY A 77 -8.37 4.63 -3.06
C GLY A 77 -7.48 3.87 -4.01
N ARG A 78 -6.93 4.58 -5.00
CA ARG A 78 -5.87 4.03 -5.87
C ARG A 78 -4.56 3.96 -5.11
N VAL A 79 -3.75 2.95 -5.43
CA VAL A 79 -2.45 2.73 -4.79
C VAL A 79 -1.31 2.53 -5.78
N ALA A 80 -1.60 2.19 -7.05
CA ALA A 80 -0.58 2.09 -8.10
C ALA A 80 -1.21 2.15 -9.50
N GLU A 81 -0.42 2.51 -10.51
CA GLU A 81 -0.85 2.49 -11.91
C GLU A 81 -0.81 1.10 -12.52
N ASN A 82 -0.03 0.18 -11.96
CA ASN A 82 0.09 -1.21 -12.40
C ASN A 82 0.76 -2.09 -11.33
N MET A 83 0.80 -3.40 -11.59
CA MET A 83 1.35 -4.40 -10.66
C MET A 83 2.83 -4.23 -10.36
N ASP A 84 3.65 -3.85 -11.35
CA ASP A 84 5.09 -3.64 -11.14
C ASP A 84 5.30 -2.49 -10.16
N GLU A 85 4.54 -1.41 -10.30
CA GLU A 85 4.61 -0.27 -9.37
C GLU A 85 4.13 -0.64 -7.96
N LEU A 86 3.02 -1.38 -7.83
CA LEU A 86 2.55 -1.86 -6.52
C LEU A 86 3.60 -2.73 -5.83
N LEU A 87 4.06 -3.79 -6.52
CA LEU A 87 4.98 -4.75 -5.93
C LEU A 87 6.35 -4.14 -5.66
N THR A 88 6.83 -3.25 -6.55
CA THR A 88 8.06 -2.50 -6.30
C THR A 88 7.88 -1.61 -5.06
N PHE A 89 6.76 -0.91 -4.91
CA PHE A 89 6.53 -0.10 -3.72
C PHE A 89 6.49 -0.95 -2.45
N LEU A 90 5.68 -2.01 -2.40
CA LEU A 90 5.54 -2.90 -1.24
C LEU A 90 6.85 -3.62 -0.87
N LEU A 91 7.71 -3.93 -1.85
CA LEU A 91 9.05 -4.47 -1.59
C LEU A 91 9.92 -3.54 -0.75
N HIS A 92 9.77 -2.22 -0.92
CA HIS A 92 10.53 -1.21 -0.20
C HIS A 92 9.82 -0.73 1.06
N ALA A 93 8.50 -0.56 0.97
CA ALA A 93 7.66 0.02 2.01
C ALA A 93 7.15 -1.00 3.02
N GLY A 94 7.08 -2.29 2.68
CA GLY A 94 6.55 -3.33 3.56
C GLY A 94 5.02 -3.33 3.71
N CYS A 95 4.41 -2.17 3.97
CA CYS A 95 2.97 -1.98 4.10
C CYS A 95 2.57 -0.59 3.58
N ILE A 96 1.43 -0.49 2.88
CA ILE A 96 0.94 0.81 2.37
C ILE A 96 0.52 1.76 3.50
N SER A 97 -0.05 1.24 4.60
CA SER A 97 -0.55 2.09 5.68
C SER A 97 0.55 2.86 6.41
N ASP A 98 1.80 2.40 6.35
CA ASP A 98 2.94 3.16 6.90
C ASP A 98 3.18 4.48 6.14
N PHE A 99 2.61 4.61 4.94
CA PHE A 99 2.82 5.70 3.99
C PHE A 99 1.53 6.46 3.66
N ASP A 100 0.42 6.21 4.36
CA ASP A 100 -0.89 6.81 4.06
C ASP A 100 -1.03 8.27 4.52
N CYS A 101 -0.15 8.76 5.40
CA CYS A 101 -0.19 10.12 5.94
C CYS A 101 0.06 11.16 4.84
N LYS A 102 -1.00 11.89 4.45
CA LYS A 102 -0.95 12.85 3.34
C LYS A 102 0.09 13.96 3.52
N TYR A 103 0.38 14.35 4.77
CA TYR A 103 1.30 15.44 5.09
C TYR A 103 2.75 15.12 4.73
N LEU A 104 3.13 13.85 4.65
CA LEU A 104 4.47 13.44 4.18
C LEU A 104 4.76 13.95 2.77
N TYR A 105 3.72 14.03 1.92
CA TYR A 105 3.84 14.35 0.50
C TYR A 105 3.77 15.86 0.22
N GLU A 106 3.46 16.68 1.22
CA GLU A 106 3.41 18.14 1.07
C GLU A 106 4.82 18.76 0.95
N ASN A 107 5.86 18.06 1.41
CA ASN A 107 7.24 18.52 1.35
C ASN A 107 8.24 17.38 1.04
N GLN A 108 9.06 17.56 0.00
CA GLN A 108 10.03 16.54 -0.43
C GLN A 108 11.10 16.23 0.64
N THR A 109 11.59 17.24 1.36
CA THR A 109 12.58 17.02 2.42
C THR A 109 12.00 16.18 3.55
N LEU A 110 10.74 16.43 3.91
CA LEU A 110 10.02 15.67 4.92
C LEU A 110 9.87 14.20 4.50
N LEU A 111 9.38 13.96 3.27
CA LEU A 111 9.25 12.61 2.71
C LEU A 111 10.59 11.85 2.69
N HIS A 112 11.65 12.50 2.20
CA HIS A 112 12.99 11.90 2.16
C HIS A 112 13.51 11.57 3.56
N THR A 113 13.29 12.46 4.52
CA THR A 113 13.70 12.25 5.92
C THR A 113 12.95 11.06 6.53
N PHE A 114 11.63 11.00 6.35
CA PHE A 114 10.82 9.88 6.81
C PHE A 114 11.27 8.57 6.19
N CYS A 115 11.45 8.50 4.86
CA CYS A 115 11.85 7.28 4.17
C CYS A 115 13.24 6.79 4.62
N ALA A 116 14.21 7.69 4.79
CA ALA A 116 15.53 7.33 5.28
C ALA A 116 15.48 6.76 6.71
N ALA A 117 14.70 7.41 7.60
CA ALA A 117 14.49 6.94 8.96
C ALA A 117 13.74 5.59 8.99
N TYR A 118 12.74 5.41 8.14
CA TYR A 118 11.99 4.16 7.98
C TYR A 118 12.91 3.00 7.61
N VAL A 119 13.71 3.15 6.55
CA VAL A 119 14.67 2.13 6.11
C VAL A 119 15.68 1.79 7.20
N ALA A 120 16.21 2.79 7.91
CA ALA A 120 17.12 2.56 9.03
C ALA A 120 16.46 1.75 10.15
N LYS A 121 15.24 2.14 10.55
CA LYS A 121 14.46 1.45 11.60
C LYS A 121 14.16 0.01 11.22
N VAL A 122 13.67 -0.24 10.01
CA VAL A 122 13.35 -1.60 9.53
C VAL A 122 14.61 -2.47 9.50
N ARG A 123 15.75 -1.95 9.03
CA ARG A 123 17.03 -2.69 9.05
C ARG A 123 17.41 -3.08 10.47
N ASP A 124 17.26 -2.19 11.43
CA ASP A 124 17.59 -2.48 12.83
C ASP A 124 16.63 -3.52 13.44
N ASP A 125 15.34 -3.42 13.17
CA ASP A 125 14.34 -4.42 13.61
C ASP A 125 14.61 -5.83 13.06
N TYR A 126 15.14 -5.93 11.83
CA TYR A 126 15.56 -7.21 11.26
C TYR A 126 16.84 -7.75 11.91
N LYS A 127 17.82 -6.90 12.17
CA LYS A 127 19.07 -7.29 12.85
C LYS A 127 18.79 -7.84 14.25
N GLU A 128 17.85 -7.24 14.99
CA GLU A 128 17.43 -7.74 16.32
C GLU A 128 16.91 -9.19 16.27
N ARG A 129 16.42 -9.63 15.11
CA ARG A 129 15.91 -10.99 14.86
C ARG A 129 16.94 -11.88 14.15
N ASN A 130 18.21 -11.44 14.05
CA ASN A 130 19.27 -12.08 13.25
C ASN A 130 18.88 -12.29 11.78
N ARG A 131 18.13 -11.34 11.20
CA ARG A 131 17.73 -11.33 9.79
C ARG A 131 18.37 -10.15 9.08
N ASP A 132 18.49 -10.26 7.76
CA ASP A 132 19.03 -9.21 6.89
C ASP A 132 17.93 -8.76 5.92
N TRP A 133 17.36 -7.59 6.20
CA TRP A 133 16.26 -7.04 5.40
C TRP A 133 16.66 -6.84 3.93
N ASP A 134 17.85 -6.30 3.66
CA ASP A 134 18.29 -6.01 2.30
C ASP A 134 18.41 -7.31 1.48
N ASN A 135 19.00 -8.34 2.07
CA ASN A 135 19.14 -9.65 1.42
C ASN A 135 17.79 -10.34 1.20
N ILE A 136 16.88 -10.27 2.18
CA ILE A 136 15.54 -10.89 2.07
C ILE A 136 14.73 -10.20 0.97
N ARG A 137 14.65 -8.87 0.97
CA ARG A 137 13.90 -8.11 -0.03
C ARG A 137 14.49 -8.24 -1.42
N SER A 138 15.82 -8.20 -1.55
CA SER A 138 16.51 -8.42 -2.83
C SER A 138 16.18 -9.80 -3.41
N ALA A 139 16.19 -10.85 -2.58
CA ALA A 139 15.86 -12.21 -3.03
C ALA A 139 14.40 -12.37 -3.49
N ILE A 140 13.46 -11.58 -2.93
CA ILE A 140 12.07 -11.54 -3.40
C ILE A 140 11.99 -10.77 -4.72
N ALA A 141 12.65 -9.61 -4.80
CA ALA A 141 12.69 -8.80 -6.02
C ALA A 141 13.24 -9.60 -7.21
N GLU A 142 14.31 -10.38 -7.02
CA GLU A 142 14.87 -11.29 -8.04
C GLU A 142 13.83 -12.32 -8.52
N LYS A 143 13.05 -12.91 -7.61
CA LYS A 143 11.98 -13.88 -7.97
C LYS A 143 10.88 -13.24 -8.80
N LEU A 144 10.59 -11.96 -8.55
CA LEU A 144 9.58 -11.19 -9.26
C LEU A 144 10.12 -10.52 -10.52
N SER A 145 11.43 -10.62 -10.78
CA SER A 145 12.12 -9.84 -11.83
C SER A 145 11.95 -8.32 -11.68
N LEU A 146 11.92 -7.84 -10.43
CA LEU A 146 11.82 -6.43 -10.06
C LEU A 146 13.15 -5.91 -9.50
N SER A 147 13.32 -4.58 -9.50
CA SER A 147 14.47 -3.93 -8.87
C SER A 147 14.20 -3.64 -7.40
N PHE A 148 15.23 -3.81 -6.57
CA PHE A 148 15.21 -3.38 -5.17
C PHE A 148 16.39 -2.45 -4.89
N ASN A 149 16.08 -1.20 -4.53
CA ASN A 149 17.03 -0.20 -4.09
C ASN A 149 16.37 0.66 -2.98
N PRO A 150 16.70 0.42 -1.70
CA PRO A 150 16.14 1.15 -0.57
C PRO A 150 16.22 2.67 -0.68
N ASP A 151 17.24 3.21 -1.36
CA ASP A 151 17.44 4.65 -1.53
C ASP A 151 16.37 5.29 -2.44
N GLN A 152 15.61 4.49 -3.19
CA GLN A 152 14.53 4.95 -4.07
C GLN A 152 13.17 5.04 -3.39
N LEU A 153 13.05 4.64 -2.12
CA LEU A 153 11.76 4.56 -1.41
C LEU A 153 10.97 5.87 -1.46
N ALA A 154 11.62 7.04 -1.30
CA ALA A 154 10.94 8.33 -1.39
C ALA A 154 10.31 8.58 -2.78
N GLY A 155 11.01 8.20 -3.85
CA GLY A 155 10.48 8.30 -5.21
C GLY A 155 9.32 7.33 -5.47
N LEU A 156 9.39 6.12 -4.91
CA LEU A 156 8.31 5.13 -5.00
C LEU A 156 7.07 5.56 -4.18
N ALA A 157 7.28 6.12 -2.99
CA ALA A 157 6.20 6.69 -2.17
C ALA A 157 5.51 7.85 -2.89
N MET A 158 6.27 8.69 -3.62
CA MET A 158 5.67 9.76 -4.42
C MET A 158 4.79 9.20 -5.55
N LYS A 159 5.15 8.09 -6.19
CA LYS A 159 4.28 7.42 -7.18
C LYS A 159 2.99 6.88 -6.56
N PHE A 160 3.08 6.29 -5.36
CA PHE A 160 1.89 5.88 -4.60
C PHE A 160 0.97 7.08 -4.35
N TYR A 161 1.53 8.22 -3.90
CA TYR A 161 0.78 9.45 -3.72
C TYR A 161 0.14 9.95 -5.03
N GLU A 162 0.89 9.99 -6.14
CA GLU A 162 0.40 10.38 -7.47
C GLU A 162 -0.78 9.50 -7.92
N ALA A 163 -0.70 8.18 -7.71
CA ALA A 163 -1.79 7.27 -8.00
C ALA A 163 -3.01 7.56 -7.10
N ALA A 164 -2.79 7.79 -5.80
CA ALA A 164 -3.85 8.03 -4.83
C ALA A 164 -4.63 9.33 -5.07
N VAL A 165 -3.99 10.38 -5.60
CA VAL A 165 -4.63 11.66 -5.95
C VAL A 165 -5.13 11.74 -7.39
N ARG A 166 -4.96 10.67 -8.18
CA ARG A 166 -5.36 10.64 -9.59
C ARG A 166 -6.88 10.67 -9.76
N GLU A 167 -7.34 11.51 -10.69
CA GLU A 167 -8.73 11.60 -11.12
C GLU A 167 -8.99 10.80 -12.42
N PRO A 168 -10.20 10.23 -12.61
CA PRO A 168 -11.32 10.19 -11.66
C PRO A 168 -11.02 9.28 -10.44
N ALA A 169 -11.29 9.70 -9.21
CA ALA A 169 -10.94 8.93 -8.00
C ALA A 169 -11.63 7.55 -7.88
N PHE A 170 -10.91 6.54 -7.39
CA PHE A 170 -11.51 5.30 -6.90
C PHE A 170 -12.01 5.54 -5.47
N SER A 171 -13.31 5.43 -5.27
CA SER A 171 -13.95 5.68 -3.97
C SER A 171 -15.20 4.81 -3.81
N CYS A 172 -15.76 4.79 -2.61
CA CYS A 172 -16.95 4.02 -2.28
C CYS A 172 -17.95 4.90 -1.53
N THR A 173 -19.24 4.67 -1.77
CA THR A 173 -20.33 5.12 -0.90
C THR A 173 -21.10 3.93 -0.35
N TYR A 174 -21.70 4.09 0.82
CA TYR A 174 -22.57 3.07 1.42
C TYR A 174 -23.76 3.73 2.14
N PRO A 175 -24.94 3.09 2.13
CA PRO A 175 -26.09 3.59 2.86
C PRO A 175 -26.01 3.26 4.36
N ASP A 176 -26.44 4.19 5.20
CA ASP A 176 -26.76 3.94 6.61
C ASP A 176 -28.08 4.65 6.95
N GLY A 177 -29.16 3.86 6.97
CA GLY A 177 -30.53 4.35 7.07
C GLY A 177 -30.94 5.18 5.85
N GLU A 178 -31.26 6.45 6.07
CA GLU A 178 -31.63 7.41 5.00
C GLU A 178 -30.43 8.22 4.48
N LYS A 179 -29.24 8.00 5.03
CA LYS A 179 -28.03 8.75 4.68
C LYS A 179 -27.10 7.91 3.83
N GLU A 180 -26.40 8.57 2.92
CA GLU A 180 -25.29 7.99 2.17
C GLU A 180 -23.99 8.55 2.74
N TYR A 181 -23.08 7.64 3.07
CA TYR A 181 -21.75 7.97 3.56
C TYR A 181 -20.71 7.65 2.49
N ARG A 182 -19.61 8.39 2.51
CA ARG A 182 -18.46 8.15 1.64
C ARG A 182 -17.34 7.52 2.46
N CYS A 183 -16.74 6.45 1.95
CA CYS A 183 -15.53 5.87 2.52
C CYS A 183 -14.40 6.92 2.61
N ALA A 184 -13.54 6.75 3.60
CA ALA A 184 -12.35 7.57 3.72
C ALA A 184 -11.44 7.38 2.50
N PRO A 185 -10.70 8.41 2.05
CA PRO A 185 -9.66 8.21 1.05
C PRO A 185 -8.53 7.35 1.62
N VAL A 186 -7.78 6.66 0.75
CA VAL A 186 -6.59 5.89 1.16
C VAL A 186 -5.50 6.77 1.76
N LEU A 187 -5.40 8.05 1.38
CA LEU A 187 -4.52 9.01 2.02
C LEU A 187 -5.22 9.62 3.24
N SER A 188 -4.66 9.35 4.42
CA SER A 188 -5.18 9.76 5.71
C SER A 188 -4.69 11.15 6.13
N ASP A 189 -5.52 11.86 6.89
CA ASP A 189 -5.14 13.06 7.63
C ASP A 189 -4.72 12.76 9.08
N ILE A 190 -4.73 11.49 9.46
CA ILE A 190 -4.21 11.00 10.74
C ILE A 190 -2.70 10.85 10.64
N ILE A 191 -1.97 11.39 11.62
CA ILE A 191 -0.52 11.24 11.70
C ILE A 191 -0.22 10.07 12.64
N GLY A 192 0.20 8.95 12.08
CA GLY A 192 0.50 7.74 12.85
C GLY A 192 1.74 7.86 13.76
N MET A 193 1.85 6.94 14.71
CA MET A 193 3.00 6.86 15.64
C MET A 193 4.33 6.65 14.91
N TRP A 194 4.34 5.94 13.79
CA TRP A 194 5.53 5.77 12.96
C TRP A 194 6.00 7.11 12.39
N VAL A 195 5.08 7.95 11.91
CA VAL A 195 5.41 9.25 11.32
C VAL A 195 6.02 10.19 12.35
N THR A 196 5.35 10.37 13.50
CA THR A 196 5.89 11.21 14.59
C THR A 196 7.19 10.67 15.17
N GLY A 197 7.26 9.34 15.39
CA GLY A 197 8.42 8.69 15.98
C GLY A 197 9.67 8.73 15.09
N LEU A 198 9.53 8.48 13.79
CA LEU A 198 10.66 8.47 12.85
C LEU A 198 11.15 9.86 12.50
N LEU A 199 10.24 10.83 12.40
CA LEU A 199 10.61 12.23 12.15
C LEU A 199 11.10 12.94 13.42
N ASN A 200 10.79 12.39 14.60
CA ASN A 200 11.02 13.04 15.89
C ASN A 200 10.40 14.45 15.92
N MET A 201 9.15 14.53 15.48
CA MET A 201 8.36 15.76 15.36
C MET A 201 6.95 15.57 15.94
N THR A 202 6.34 16.64 16.44
CA THR A 202 4.93 16.63 16.83
C THR A 202 4.00 16.71 15.61
N GLU A 203 2.73 16.40 15.80
CA GLU A 203 1.73 16.55 14.73
C GLU A 203 1.65 17.99 14.20
N GLU A 204 1.74 18.99 15.08
CA GLU A 204 1.69 20.40 14.69
C GLU A 204 2.90 20.81 13.86
N GLU A 205 4.08 20.29 14.20
CA GLU A 205 5.31 20.52 13.43
C GLU A 205 5.20 19.91 12.04
N ILE A 206 4.68 18.68 11.92
CA ILE A 206 4.47 17.99 10.65
C ILE A 206 3.44 18.73 9.79
N LYS A 207 2.27 19.06 10.34
CA LYS A 207 1.21 19.82 9.65
C LYS A 207 1.68 21.23 9.23
N GLY A 208 2.63 21.80 9.95
CA GLY A 208 3.23 23.10 9.69
C GLY A 208 4.46 23.08 8.77
N TYR A 209 4.96 21.89 8.39
CA TYR A 209 6.19 21.73 7.63
C TYR A 209 5.96 22.05 6.15
N LYS A 210 6.27 23.29 5.75
CA LYS A 210 6.12 23.78 4.37
C LYS A 210 7.45 23.81 3.64
#